data_AF-A0A0D2MC94-F1
#
_entry.id   AF-A0A0D2MC94-F1
#
_cell.length_a   1.000
_cell.length_b   1.000
_cell.length_c   1.000
_cell.angle_alpha   90.00
_cell.angle_beta   90.00
_cell.angle_gamma   90.00
#
_symmetry.space_group_name_H-M   'P 1'
#
loop_
_entity.id
_entity.type
_entity.pdbx_description
1 polymer ?
#
loop_
_entity_poly.entity_id
_entity_poly.type
_entity_poly.pdbx_seq_one_letter_code
_entity_poly.pdbx_strand_id
1 'polypeptide(L)'
;MVPAHLLWANAVQVLLRRTKNNPILIGEAGVGKTAIVEGIAQMIAEPEAAPRGLTGKKLIALDVAAVVAGSSYRGEFEERLKQLLSELEAHRGSCLLFIDEIHVLVGAGNSEGGLDFANMLKPALARGQLQCIGATTLDEYRQHIEPDPALSRRFQV
;
A
#
# COMPACT_ATOMS: atom_id res chain seq x y z
N MET A 1 -5.60 7.30 21.17
CA MET A 1 -4.46 7.17 20.24
C MET A 1 -3.89 5.76 20.40
N VAL A 2 -3.82 4.97 19.33
CA VAL A 2 -3.16 3.65 19.38
C VAL A 2 -1.65 3.89 19.45
N PRO A 3 -0.92 3.30 20.41
CA PRO A 3 0.53 3.42 20.49
C PRO A 3 1.22 2.94 19.20
N ALA A 4 2.26 3.66 18.75
CA ALA A 4 2.99 3.34 17.51
C ALA A 4 3.54 1.91 17.49
N HIS A 5 3.99 1.37 18.63
CA HIS A 5 4.48 -0.01 18.74
C HIS A 5 3.40 -1.06 18.46
N LEU A 6 2.12 -0.78 18.80
CA LEU A 6 1.02 -1.70 18.51
C LEU A 6 0.67 -1.68 17.02
N LEU A 7 0.68 -0.50 16.40
CA LEU A 7 0.47 -0.36 14.95
C LEU A 7 1.56 -1.10 14.16
N TRP A 8 2.82 -0.94 14.58
CA TRP A 8 3.95 -1.66 14.02
C TRP A 8 3.78 -3.18 14.14
N ALA A 9 3.49 -3.67 15.36
CA ALA A 9 3.34 -5.11 15.61
C ALA A 9 2.18 -5.71 14.82
N ASN A 10 1.04 -5.01 14.75
CA ASN A 10 -0.11 -5.43 13.96
C ASN A 10 0.23 -5.47 12.47
N ALA A 11 0.89 -4.44 11.92
CA ALA A 11 1.27 -4.40 10.51
C ALA A 11 2.19 -5.57 10.14
N VAL A 12 3.20 -5.85 10.96
CA VAL A 12 4.10 -7.01 10.76
C VAL A 12 3.31 -8.32 10.83
N GLN A 13 2.42 -8.48 11.81
CA GLN A 13 1.58 -9.68 11.92
C GLN A 13 0.71 -9.88 10.68
N VAL A 14 0.10 -8.81 10.16
CA VAL A 14 -0.73 -8.86 8.94
C VAL A 14 0.11 -9.24 7.73
N LEU A 15 1.29 -8.65 7.54
CA LEU A 15 2.18 -8.96 6.42
C LEU A 15 2.61 -10.44 6.37
N LEU A 16 2.65 -11.11 7.53
CA LEU A 16 3.00 -12.53 7.66
C LEU A 16 1.84 -13.49 7.38
N ARG A 17 0.62 -13.00 7.16
CA ARG A 17 -0.54 -13.84 6.85
C ARG A 17 -0.46 -14.41 5.43
N ARG A 18 -1.12 -15.55 5.20
CA ARG A 18 -1.29 -16.14 3.87
C ARG A 18 -2.33 -15.42 3.01
N THR A 19 -3.35 -14.84 3.65
CA THR A 19 -4.45 -14.10 3.01
C THR A 19 -4.73 -12.84 3.81
N LYS A 20 -5.31 -11.82 3.16
CA LYS A 20 -5.51 -10.49 3.77
C LYS A 20 -4.23 -9.94 4.40
N ASN A 21 -3.15 -10.01 3.63
CA ASN A 21 -1.79 -9.71 4.07
C ASN A 21 -1.33 -8.29 3.71
N ASN A 22 -2.29 -7.39 3.50
CA ASN A 22 -2.06 -5.97 3.20
C ASN A 22 -2.55 -5.13 4.40
N PRO A 23 -1.67 -4.69 5.30
CA PRO A 23 -2.08 -3.82 6.40
C PRO A 23 -2.50 -2.43 5.91
N ILE A 24 -3.49 -1.85 6.58
CA ILE A 24 -3.81 -0.42 6.49
C ILE A 24 -3.53 0.22 7.85
N LEU A 25 -2.59 1.16 7.87
CA LEU A 25 -2.31 2.01 9.01
C LEU A 25 -3.35 3.14 9.05
N ILE A 26 -4.25 3.09 10.04
CA ILE A 26 -5.25 4.14 10.29
C ILE A 26 -4.78 5.04 11.42
N GLY A 27 -4.77 6.34 11.17
CA GLY A 27 -4.51 7.38 12.15
C GLY A 27 -4.64 8.77 11.55
N GLU A 28 -4.70 9.80 12.40
CA GLU A 28 -4.75 11.20 11.94
C GLU A 28 -3.52 11.56 11.09
N ALA A 29 -3.60 12.65 10.33
CA ALA A 29 -2.44 13.17 9.61
C ALA A 29 -1.33 13.56 10.61
N GLY A 30 -0.07 13.32 10.26
CA GLY A 30 1.07 13.69 11.11
C GLY A 30 1.39 12.79 12.31
N VAL A 31 0.61 11.73 12.58
CA VAL A 31 0.87 10.82 13.74
C VAL A 31 2.05 9.86 13.56
N GLY A 32 2.83 9.99 12.48
CA GLY A 32 4.00 9.16 12.22
C GLY A 32 3.71 7.79 11.57
N LYS A 33 2.66 7.68 10.76
CA LYS A 33 2.37 6.44 9.98
C LYS A 33 3.55 6.05 9.09
N THR A 34 4.17 7.02 8.42
CA THR A 34 5.37 6.84 7.60
C THR A 34 6.55 6.34 8.44
N ALA A 35 6.77 6.89 9.64
CA ALA A 35 7.82 6.45 10.55
C ALA A 35 7.65 4.98 11.01
N ILE A 36 6.41 4.51 11.17
CA ILE A 36 6.13 3.09 11.43
C ILE A 36 6.61 2.22 10.26
N VAL A 37 6.34 2.64 9.02
CA VAL A 37 6.76 1.93 7.82
C VAL A 37 8.28 1.96 7.64
N GLU A 38 8.93 3.07 7.93
CA GLU A 38 10.39 3.18 7.97
C GLU A 38 11.01 2.20 8.98
N GLY A 39 10.41 2.09 10.17
CA GLY A 39 10.84 1.09 11.17
C GLY A 39 10.66 -0.35 10.69
N ILE A 40 9.60 -0.64 9.90
CA ILE A 40 9.44 -1.95 9.24
C ILE A 40 10.54 -2.15 8.19
N ALA A 41 10.84 -1.13 7.39
CA ALA A 41 11.90 -1.20 6.37
C ALA A 41 13.28 -1.46 7.00
N GLN A 42 13.60 -0.79 8.11
CA GLN A 42 14.84 -1.02 8.87
C GLN A 42 14.92 -2.47 9.37
N MET A 43 13.85 -2.97 9.99
CA MET A 43 13.80 -4.36 10.46
C MET A 43 13.96 -5.37 9.32
N ILE A 44 13.37 -5.12 8.15
CA ILE A 44 13.52 -5.99 6.98
C ILE A 44 14.95 -5.98 6.45
N ALA A 45 15.64 -4.84 6.52
CA ALA A 45 17.02 -4.69 6.08
C ALA A 45 18.02 -5.40 7.01
N GLU A 46 17.63 -5.69 8.26
CA GLU A 46 18.42 -6.41 9.26
C GLU A 46 18.14 -7.93 9.20
N PRO A 47 19.05 -8.76 8.67
CA PRO A 47 18.78 -10.18 8.42
C PRO A 47 18.47 -10.99 9.69
N GLU A 48 19.01 -10.58 10.84
CA GLU A 48 18.81 -11.26 12.12
C GLU A 48 17.48 -10.90 12.79
N ALA A 49 16.92 -9.72 12.50
CA ALA A 49 15.67 -9.23 13.06
C ALA A 49 14.45 -9.57 12.19
N ALA A 50 14.63 -9.71 10.88
CA ALA A 50 13.55 -9.94 9.94
C ALA A 50 12.88 -11.31 10.11
N PRO A 51 11.56 -11.39 10.34
CA PRO A 51 10.82 -12.64 10.30
C PRO A 51 11.00 -13.33 8.95
N ARG A 52 11.07 -14.66 8.92
CA ARG A 52 11.31 -15.46 7.69
C ARG A 52 10.43 -15.08 6.50
N GLY A 53 9.19 -14.64 6.73
CA GLY A 53 8.27 -14.23 5.68
C GLY A 53 8.60 -12.88 5.03
N LEU A 54 9.44 -12.06 5.66
CA LEU A 54 9.84 -10.72 5.22
C LEU A 54 11.34 -10.63 4.91
N THR A 55 12.15 -11.60 5.34
CA THR A 55 13.59 -11.65 5.03
C THR A 55 13.85 -11.53 3.54
N GLY A 56 14.73 -10.61 3.15
CA GLY A 56 15.12 -10.38 1.76
C GLY A 56 14.09 -9.65 0.91
N LYS A 57 12.93 -9.26 1.47
CA LYS A 57 12.01 -8.37 0.77
C LYS A 57 12.56 -6.94 0.72
N LYS A 58 12.19 -6.18 -0.31
CA LYS A 58 12.44 -4.75 -0.42
C LYS A 58 11.16 -3.98 -0.20
N LEU A 59 11.19 -3.00 0.70
CA LEU A 59 10.08 -2.06 0.87
C LEU A 59 10.29 -0.87 -0.07
N ILE A 60 9.31 -0.60 -0.92
CA ILE A 60 9.33 0.46 -1.93
C ILE A 60 8.19 1.40 -1.64
N ALA A 61 8.47 2.68 -1.41
CA ALA A 61 7.43 3.71 -1.28
C ALA A 61 7.01 4.21 -2.66
N LEU A 62 5.70 4.28 -2.90
CA LEU A 62 5.13 4.91 -4.08
C LEU A 62 4.98 6.41 -3.85
N ASP A 63 5.78 7.19 -4.57
CA ASP A 63 5.60 8.64 -4.64
C ASP A 63 4.57 8.98 -5.72
N VAL A 64 3.32 9.18 -5.31
CA VAL A 64 2.22 9.53 -6.22
C VAL A 64 2.51 10.86 -6.93
N ALA A 65 3.10 11.84 -6.24
CA ALA A 65 3.40 13.14 -6.81
C ALA A 65 4.46 13.03 -7.92
N ALA A 66 5.48 12.20 -7.74
CA ALA A 66 6.49 11.94 -8.78
C ALA A 66 5.88 11.25 -10.01
N VAL A 67 4.94 10.31 -9.83
CA VAL A 67 4.25 9.67 -10.96
C VAL A 67 3.37 10.68 -11.70
N VAL A 68 2.68 11.59 -10.99
CA VAL A 68 1.85 12.67 -11.59
C VAL A 68 2.70 13.73 -12.29
N ALA A 69 3.75 14.24 -11.65
CA ALA A 69 4.57 15.35 -12.15
C ALA A 69 5.28 15.02 -13.47
N GLY A 70 5.54 13.73 -13.72
CA GLY A 70 6.16 13.26 -14.95
C GLY A 70 5.18 13.01 -16.11
N SER A 71 3.87 13.04 -15.88
CA SER A 71 2.85 12.71 -16.88
C SER A 71 2.00 13.92 -17.23
N SER A 72 2.26 14.54 -18.38
CA SER A 72 1.47 15.69 -18.87
C SER A 72 0.07 15.29 -19.34
N TYR A 73 -0.16 13.98 -19.54
CA TYR A 73 -1.42 13.40 -19.98
C TYR A 73 -1.84 12.23 -19.08
N ARG A 74 -3.15 12.15 -18.77
CA ARG A 74 -3.77 11.08 -17.97
C ARG A 74 -3.36 9.67 -18.42
N GLY A 75 -3.31 9.42 -19.73
CA GLY A 75 -2.93 8.12 -20.28
C GLY A 75 -1.48 7.73 -19.98
N GLU A 76 -0.56 8.71 -19.93
CA GLU A 76 0.84 8.46 -19.61
C GLU A 76 1.01 8.07 -18.14
N PHE A 77 0.21 8.68 -17.24
CA PHE A 77 0.16 8.25 -15.85
C PHE A 77 -0.24 6.77 -15.74
N GLU A 78 -1.36 6.41 -16.38
CA GLU A 78 -1.88 5.03 -16.31
C GLU A 78 -0.84 4.03 -16.87
N GLU A 79 -0.16 4.37 -17.96
CA GLU A 79 0.91 3.58 -18.55
C GLU A 79 2.07 3.37 -17.55
N ARG A 80 2.56 4.45 -16.92
CA ARG A 80 3.65 4.39 -15.92
C ARG A 80 3.27 3.55 -14.71
N LEU A 81 2.04 3.70 -14.22
CA LEU A 81 1.57 2.88 -13.10
C LEU A 81 1.45 1.40 -13.51
N LYS A 82 0.96 1.08 -14.72
CA LYS A 82 0.94 -0.31 -15.23
C LYS A 82 2.34 -0.89 -15.29
N GLN A 83 3.32 -0.13 -15.77
CA GLN A 83 4.71 -0.55 -15.83
C GLN A 83 5.26 -0.84 -14.42
N LEU A 84 5.05 0.08 -13.47
CA LEU A 84 5.45 -0.12 -12.07
C LEU A 84 4.81 -1.36 -11.44
N LEU A 85 3.50 -1.57 -11.65
CA LEU A 85 2.82 -2.76 -11.14
C LEU A 85 3.36 -4.04 -11.79
N SER A 86 3.60 -4.04 -13.10
CA SER A 86 4.19 -5.16 -13.84
C SER A 86 5.58 -5.52 -13.32
N GLU A 87 6.42 -4.52 -13.02
CA GLU A 87 7.74 -4.73 -12.42
C GLU A 87 7.62 -5.36 -11.02
N LEU A 88 6.71 -4.85 -10.17
CA LEU A 88 6.46 -5.43 -8.85
C LEU A 88 5.97 -6.88 -8.93
N GLU A 89 5.09 -7.19 -9.89
CA GLU A 89 4.64 -8.56 -10.16
C GLU A 89 5.79 -9.46 -10.64
N ALA A 90 6.69 -8.95 -11.48
CA ALA A 90 7.87 -9.67 -11.99
C ALA A 90 8.86 -10.04 -10.87
N HIS A 91 8.91 -9.24 -9.79
CA HIS A 91 9.70 -9.52 -8.59
C HIS A 91 9.12 -10.63 -7.70
N ARG A 92 8.04 -11.32 -8.12
CA ARG A 92 7.47 -12.54 -7.49
C ARG A 92 7.32 -12.45 -5.97
N GLY A 93 6.84 -11.32 -5.47
CA GLY A 93 6.57 -11.12 -4.05
C GLY A 93 7.80 -10.79 -3.20
N SER A 94 8.96 -10.51 -3.81
CA SER A 94 10.13 -9.97 -3.10
C SER A 94 10.04 -8.47 -2.81
N CYS A 95 8.98 -7.79 -3.26
CA CYS A 95 8.74 -6.38 -2.97
C CYS A 95 7.50 -6.19 -2.08
N LEU A 96 7.57 -5.23 -1.17
CA LEU A 96 6.46 -4.67 -0.41
C LEU A 96 6.25 -3.24 -0.86
N LEU A 97 5.08 -2.92 -1.38
CA LEU A 97 4.75 -1.55 -1.76
C LEU A 97 4.20 -0.79 -0.56
N PHE A 98 4.71 0.41 -0.29
CA PHE A 98 4.09 1.34 0.63
C PHE A 98 3.37 2.43 -0.16
N ILE A 99 2.11 2.67 0.18
CA ILE A 99 1.28 3.71 -0.42
C ILE A 99 0.81 4.60 0.72
N ASP A 100 1.44 5.77 0.85
CA ASP A 100 0.90 6.82 1.70
C ASP A 100 -0.35 7.41 1.06
N GLU A 101 -1.30 7.85 1.88
CA GLU A 101 -2.59 8.38 1.43
C GLU A 101 -3.27 7.48 0.38
N ILE A 102 -3.33 6.15 0.64
CA ILE A 102 -3.85 5.16 -0.33
C ILE A 102 -5.26 5.47 -0.84
N HIS A 103 -6.05 6.21 -0.06
CA HIS A 103 -7.36 6.71 -0.47
C HIS A 103 -7.31 7.66 -1.67
N VAL A 104 -6.22 8.40 -1.91
CA VAL A 104 -6.05 9.25 -3.10
C VAL A 104 -6.05 8.39 -4.35
N LEU A 105 -5.35 7.25 -4.32
CA LEU A 105 -5.32 6.34 -5.46
C LEU A 105 -6.67 5.64 -5.65
N VAL A 106 -7.32 5.18 -4.59
CA VAL A 106 -8.58 4.42 -4.74
C VAL A 106 -9.83 5.30 -4.90
N GLY A 107 -9.81 6.52 -4.35
CA GLY A 107 -10.92 7.46 -4.31
C GLY A 107 -10.95 8.44 -5.49
N ALA A 108 -9.85 8.58 -6.24
CA ALA A 108 -9.78 9.45 -7.42
C ALA A 108 -10.89 9.15 -8.45
N GLY A 109 -11.39 7.91 -8.55
CA GLY A 109 -12.39 7.49 -9.54
C GLY A 109 -13.80 8.11 -9.42
N ASN A 110 -14.13 8.79 -8.31
CA ASN A 110 -15.48 9.36 -8.10
C ASN A 110 -15.66 10.81 -8.58
N SER A 111 -14.61 11.44 -9.12
CA SER A 111 -14.69 12.79 -9.72
C SER A 111 -14.74 12.67 -11.24
N GLU A 112 -15.50 13.52 -11.94
CA GLU A 112 -15.47 13.61 -13.41
C GLU A 112 -14.04 13.93 -13.89
N GLY A 113 -13.27 12.91 -14.27
CA GLY A 113 -11.85 13.03 -14.61
C GLY A 113 -10.91 12.13 -13.80
N GLY A 114 -11.44 11.44 -12.79
CA GLY A 114 -10.76 10.50 -11.93
C GLY A 114 -10.05 9.35 -12.65
N LEU A 115 -8.77 9.16 -12.35
CA LEU A 115 -8.03 7.96 -12.72
C LEU A 115 -8.55 6.78 -11.88
N ASP A 116 -8.90 5.68 -12.54
CA ASP A 116 -9.47 4.49 -11.87
C ASP A 116 -8.38 3.51 -11.45
N PHE A 117 -7.50 3.95 -10.54
CA PHE A 117 -6.40 3.12 -10.04
C PHE A 117 -6.87 1.95 -9.21
N ALA A 118 -8.04 2.07 -8.58
CA ALA A 118 -8.65 0.96 -7.87
C ALA A 118 -8.79 -0.25 -8.80
N ASN A 119 -9.26 -0.06 -10.04
CA ASN A 119 -9.39 -1.13 -11.02
C ASN A 119 -8.04 -1.69 -11.53
N MET A 120 -6.96 -0.91 -11.45
CA MET A 120 -5.61 -1.39 -11.79
C MET A 120 -4.96 -2.19 -10.65
N LEU A 121 -5.21 -1.80 -9.39
CA LEU A 121 -4.66 -2.48 -8.21
C LEU A 121 -5.42 -3.75 -7.83
N LYS A 122 -6.75 -3.75 -8.00
CA LYS A 122 -7.63 -4.88 -7.63
C LYS A 122 -7.15 -6.23 -8.18
N PRO A 123 -6.79 -6.38 -9.48
CA PRO A 123 -6.32 -7.65 -10.00
C PRO A 123 -5.01 -8.14 -9.37
N ALA A 124 -4.04 -7.24 -9.19
CA ALA A 124 -2.74 -7.57 -8.59
C ALA A 124 -2.88 -7.99 -7.11
N LEU A 125 -3.72 -7.27 -6.35
CA LEU A 125 -4.10 -7.61 -4.98
C LEU A 125 -4.89 -8.92 -4.91
N ALA A 126 -5.77 -9.17 -5.87
CA ALA A 126 -6.61 -10.36 -5.89
C ALA A 126 -5.82 -11.64 -6.16
N ARG A 127 -4.82 -11.56 -7.04
CA ARG A 127 -3.91 -12.66 -7.36
C ARG A 127 -2.80 -12.84 -6.33
N GLY A 128 -2.68 -11.94 -5.34
CA GLY A 128 -1.62 -11.96 -4.33
C GLY A 128 -0.22 -11.67 -4.92
N GLN A 129 -0.17 -11.08 -6.11
CA GLN A 129 1.09 -10.72 -6.78
C GLN A 129 1.61 -9.38 -6.27
N LEU A 130 0.72 -8.52 -5.76
CA LEU A 130 1.07 -7.31 -5.05
C LEU A 130 0.79 -7.51 -3.55
N GLN A 131 1.80 -7.20 -2.73
CA GLN A 131 1.65 -7.05 -1.29
C GLN A 131 2.01 -5.60 -0.92
N CYS A 132 1.14 -4.94 -0.16
CA CYS A 132 1.35 -3.54 0.18
C CYS A 132 0.96 -3.18 1.62
N ILE A 133 1.52 -2.08 2.08
CA ILE A 133 1.12 -1.37 3.30
C ILE A 133 0.45 -0.07 2.83
N GLY A 134 -0.81 0.15 3.22
CA GLY A 134 -1.51 1.41 2.99
C GLY A 134 -1.49 2.29 4.24
N ALA A 135 -1.47 3.60 4.09
CA ALA A 135 -1.72 4.54 5.18
C ALA A 135 -2.83 5.52 4.81
N THR A 136 -3.72 5.82 5.76
CA THR A 136 -4.87 6.71 5.54
C THR A 136 -5.43 7.21 6.87
N THR A 137 -6.32 8.19 6.84
CA THR A 137 -7.16 8.54 7.99
C THR A 137 -8.40 7.65 8.09
N LEU A 138 -9.05 7.64 9.25
CA LEU A 138 -10.25 6.83 9.47
C LEU A 138 -11.41 7.24 8.55
N ASP A 139 -11.59 8.55 8.35
CA ASP A 139 -12.69 9.08 7.56
C ASP A 139 -12.51 8.72 6.08
N GLU A 140 -11.31 8.88 5.54
CA GLU A 140 -10.98 8.47 4.17
C GLU A 140 -11.11 6.96 3.96
N TYR A 141 -10.69 6.15 4.94
CA TYR A 141 -10.88 4.69 4.88
C TYR A 141 -12.37 4.33 4.74
N ARG A 142 -13.23 4.92 5.59
CA ARG A 142 -14.68 4.69 5.59
C ARG A 142 -15.35 5.19 4.31
N GLN A 143 -14.85 6.28 3.73
CA GLN A 143 -15.42 6.87 2.53
C GLN A 143 -14.99 6.15 1.24
N HIS A 144 -13.75 5.66 1.16
CA HIS A 144 -13.16 5.22 -0.11
C HIS A 144 -12.75 3.75 -0.16
N ILE A 145 -12.44 3.10 0.96
CA ILE A 145 -11.89 1.72 0.98
C ILE A 145 -12.89 0.73 1.56
N GLU A 146 -13.48 1.04 2.71
CA GLU A 146 -14.48 0.19 3.37
C GLU A 146 -15.69 -0.13 2.48
N PRO A 147 -16.25 0.83 1.70
CA PRO A 147 -17.42 0.56 0.87
C PRO A 147 -17.14 -0.34 -0.33
N ASP A 148 -15.87 -0.49 -0.75
CA ASP A 148 -15.48 -1.33 -1.89
C ASP A 148 -15.21 -2.77 -1.40
N PRO A 149 -16.05 -3.77 -1.76
CA PRO A 149 -15.87 -5.14 -1.30
C PRO A 149 -14.62 -5.82 -1.87
N ALA A 150 -14.11 -5.38 -3.01
CA ALA A 150 -12.90 -5.94 -3.60
C ALA A 150 -11.66 -5.47 -2.86
N LEU A 151 -11.62 -4.22 -2.41
CA LEU A 151 -10.52 -3.67 -1.61
C LEU A 151 -10.59 -4.14 -0.15
N SER A 152 -11.74 -3.98 0.52
CA SER A 152 -11.90 -4.33 1.95
C SER A 152 -11.62 -5.81 2.25
N ARG A 153 -11.79 -6.72 1.28
CA ARG A 153 -11.43 -8.14 1.43
C ARG A 153 -9.93 -8.42 1.33
N ARG A 154 -9.13 -7.47 0.85
CA ARG A 154 -7.67 -7.62 0.64
C ARG A 154 -6.86 -6.91 1.71
N PHE A 155 -7.42 -5.86 2.30
CA PHE A 155 -6.81 -5.11 3.37
C PHE A 155 -7.25 -5.58 4.75
N GLN A 156 -6.38 -5.34 5.73
CA GLN A 156 -6.65 -5.54 7.14
C GLN A 156 -6.26 -4.28 7.89
N VAL A 157 -7.22 -3.71 8.62
CA VAL A 157 -7.00 -2.64 9.61
C VAL A 157 -6.42 -3.25 10.88
#